data_AF-A0A920GBS7-F1
#
_entry.id   AF-A0A920GBS7-F1
#
_cell.length_a   1.000
_cell.length_b   1.000
_cell.length_c   1.000
_cell.angle_alpha   90.00
_cell.angle_beta   90.00
_cell.angle_gamma   90.00
#
_symmetry.space_group_name_H-M   'P 1'
#
loop_
_entity.id
_entity.type
_entity.pdbx_description
1 polymer ?
#
loop_
_entity_poly.entity_id
_entity_poly.type
_entity_poly.pdbx_seq_one_letter_code
_entity_poly.pdbx_strand_id
1 'polypeptide(L)'
;MDKAYAPDAVAEATGVSSAQIKAIAAELARVAFDEEIVIEQPWTDFKGETHDKMIGRPVSMHAMRGISAHSNGFQTCRAIHLLQILLGSIECPGGFRFKPPYPKPSTAHPAPGRITKAGEAASGPPLGYIHGPEDLLVDEAGHPLRIDKAYSWDAPFSAHGLMHMVISNAYAGDPYPVDVLFMYMANMSWNSSMNSGGVMEMLRAKDETGNYVIPKIIYSDAYSSEMVAFADLILPDTTYLERHDCISLLDRPICETDAVADSIRWPVVQPDRDVRGFQSVLLDLGARLGLPGMTNEDGSAKFADYADYMINHQRKPGIGPLAGFRGEKGDQSGRGEPNPDQIDRYIENGGFWMEEIPEEAKFYKHANTAYQDWAVEKGFFDAPQPVTFQLWLEPLAKFQLAAEGKGEFKAPDHVKDKIKAHFTPLPAWYAPYEGAALCQKAEAVYPYHAITQRPAAMYHSWGSQNAWLRQIHTHNPLYVPGPICDEVGLSDGDWAWVSSHHGRIKVQVSRMEAVNSRTLWTWNAIGKRRGAWALSADAPEAKKGFLLNHLIHELLPGSEDGLRMSNSDPITGQAAWYDLRVNIEKAEAGEGVTEPITGTQEGPQKASDIADGALRYGQEWSS
;
A
#
# COMPACT_ATOMS: atom_id res chain seq x y z
N MET A 1 1.27 -25.94 -22.63
CA MET A 1 2.03 -24.82 -22.03
C MET A 1 2.89 -24.21 -23.11
N ASP A 2 3.08 -22.89 -23.07
CA ASP A 2 3.93 -22.15 -24.00
C ASP A 2 5.41 -22.55 -23.80
N LYS A 3 6.13 -22.82 -24.90
CA LYS A 3 7.54 -23.19 -24.87
C LYS A 3 8.43 -22.04 -24.36
N ALA A 4 7.96 -20.80 -24.43
CA ALA A 4 8.67 -19.64 -23.90
C ALA A 4 8.90 -19.71 -22.37
N TYR A 5 8.08 -20.47 -21.64
CA TYR A 5 8.22 -20.66 -20.19
C TYR A 5 8.90 -21.98 -19.80
N ALA A 6 9.48 -22.71 -20.76
CA ALA A 6 10.24 -23.92 -20.43
C ALA A 6 11.46 -23.55 -19.56
N PRO A 7 11.88 -24.40 -18.60
CA PRO A 7 13.02 -24.11 -17.73
C PRO A 7 14.30 -23.74 -18.49
N ASP A 8 14.55 -24.40 -19.63
CA ASP A 8 15.71 -24.12 -20.48
C ASP A 8 15.61 -22.77 -21.20
N ALA A 9 14.39 -22.28 -21.48
CA ALA A 9 14.15 -20.99 -22.13
C ALA A 9 14.29 -19.79 -21.17
N VAL A 10 14.04 -19.99 -19.87
CA VAL A 10 14.05 -18.90 -18.87
C VAL A 10 15.31 -18.87 -17.99
N ALA A 11 16.16 -19.91 -18.05
CA ALA A 11 17.29 -20.04 -17.15
C ALA A 11 18.31 -18.90 -17.26
N GLU A 12 18.63 -18.48 -18.49
CA GLU A 12 19.55 -17.36 -18.72
C GLU A 12 18.98 -16.03 -18.20
N ALA A 13 17.73 -15.74 -18.53
CA ALA A 13 17.08 -14.48 -18.15
C ALA A 13 16.88 -14.34 -16.62
N THR A 14 16.64 -15.45 -15.92
CA THR A 14 16.43 -15.45 -14.47
C THR A 14 17.71 -15.61 -13.66
N GLY A 15 18.79 -16.12 -14.29
CA GLY A 15 20.00 -16.54 -13.59
C GLY A 15 19.82 -17.81 -12.75
N VAL A 16 18.67 -18.50 -12.83
CA VAL A 16 18.41 -19.76 -12.12
C VAL A 16 18.53 -20.92 -13.11
N SER A 17 19.36 -21.91 -12.80
CA SER A 17 19.58 -23.00 -13.75
C SER A 17 18.30 -23.81 -14.03
N SER A 18 18.15 -24.31 -15.25
CA SER A 18 17.05 -25.21 -15.64
C SER A 18 16.91 -26.41 -14.70
N ALA A 19 18.04 -26.97 -14.23
CA ALA A 19 18.06 -28.06 -13.26
C ALA A 19 17.45 -27.64 -11.90
N GLN A 20 17.80 -26.46 -11.39
CA GLN A 20 17.21 -25.93 -10.15
C GLN A 20 15.72 -25.66 -10.29
N ILE A 21 15.27 -25.05 -11.39
CA ILE A 21 13.85 -24.81 -11.66
C ILE A 21 13.06 -26.12 -11.65
N LYS A 22 13.55 -27.15 -12.36
CA LYS A 22 12.95 -28.48 -12.40
C LYS A 22 12.95 -29.15 -11.02
N ALA A 23 14.03 -29.02 -10.25
CA ALA A 23 14.14 -29.56 -8.91
C ALA A 23 13.12 -28.93 -7.94
N ILE A 24 12.99 -27.59 -7.94
CA ILE A 24 12.00 -26.88 -7.12
C ILE A 24 10.58 -27.31 -7.51
N ALA A 25 10.27 -27.38 -8.81
CA ALA A 25 8.95 -27.82 -9.26
C ALA A 25 8.63 -29.26 -8.82
N ALA A 26 9.60 -30.17 -8.92
CA ALA A 26 9.46 -31.56 -8.47
C ALA A 26 9.29 -31.65 -6.94
N GLU A 27 10.04 -30.85 -6.18
CA GLU A 27 9.92 -30.79 -4.72
C GLU A 27 8.54 -30.29 -4.29
N LEU A 28 8.04 -29.21 -4.90
CA LEU A 28 6.71 -28.68 -4.63
C LEU A 28 5.62 -29.72 -4.91
N ALA A 29 5.71 -30.45 -6.04
CA ALA A 29 4.76 -31.51 -6.37
C ALA A 29 4.85 -32.67 -5.37
N ARG A 30 6.05 -33.15 -5.07
CA ARG A 30 6.28 -34.25 -4.11
C ARG A 30 5.73 -33.90 -2.72
N VAL A 31 6.02 -32.71 -2.21
CA VAL A 31 5.53 -32.26 -0.89
C VAL A 31 4.01 -32.09 -0.90
N ALA A 32 3.44 -31.52 -1.97
CA ALA A 32 1.99 -31.37 -2.07
C ALA A 32 1.26 -32.73 -2.17
N PHE A 33 1.77 -33.67 -2.95
CA PHE A 33 1.03 -34.88 -3.32
C PHE A 33 1.43 -36.15 -2.56
N ASP A 34 2.70 -36.30 -2.15
CA ASP A 34 3.20 -37.51 -1.50
C ASP A 34 3.29 -37.36 0.03
N GLU A 35 3.31 -36.12 0.55
CA GLU A 35 3.43 -35.79 1.99
C GLU A 35 2.15 -35.11 2.53
N GLU A 36 0.98 -35.62 2.16
CA GLU A 36 -0.32 -35.06 2.59
C GLU A 36 -0.47 -35.02 4.12
N ILE A 37 -1.07 -33.94 4.62
CA ILE A 37 -1.53 -33.84 6.02
C ILE A 37 -2.98 -34.31 6.07
N VAL A 38 -3.34 -35.22 6.97
CA VAL A 38 -4.74 -35.68 7.12
C VAL A 38 -5.26 -35.28 8.48
N ILE A 39 -6.39 -34.56 8.50
CA ILE A 39 -7.15 -34.27 9.71
C ILE A 39 -8.47 -35.04 9.64
N GLU A 40 -8.73 -35.87 10.65
CA GLU A 40 -9.96 -36.67 10.80
C GLU A 40 -11.13 -35.79 11.30
N GLN A 41 -11.49 -34.78 10.51
CA GLN A 41 -12.60 -33.86 10.75
C GLN A 41 -13.55 -33.91 9.55
N PRO A 42 -14.77 -34.43 9.72
CA PRO A 42 -15.79 -34.39 8.68
C PRO A 42 -16.20 -32.95 8.36
N TRP A 43 -16.53 -32.70 7.10
CA TRP A 43 -17.07 -31.41 6.66
C TRP A 43 -17.97 -31.59 5.42
N THR A 44 -18.83 -30.61 5.16
CA THR A 44 -19.71 -30.60 3.99
C THR A 44 -19.36 -29.43 3.09
N ASP A 45 -19.19 -29.70 1.80
CA ASP A 45 -18.94 -28.65 0.83
C ASP A 45 -20.22 -27.96 0.36
N PHE A 46 -20.06 -26.89 -0.41
CA PHE A 46 -21.15 -26.06 -0.91
C PHE A 46 -22.09 -26.79 -1.89
N LYS A 47 -21.75 -28.00 -2.36
CA LYS A 47 -22.60 -28.85 -3.20
C LYS A 47 -23.43 -29.83 -2.36
N GLY A 48 -23.18 -29.88 -1.05
CA GLY A 48 -23.81 -30.84 -0.14
C GLY A 48 -23.11 -32.19 -0.09
N GLU A 49 -21.89 -32.31 -0.62
CA GLU A 49 -21.09 -33.53 -0.51
C GLU A 49 -20.37 -33.53 0.84
N THR A 50 -20.52 -34.63 1.60
CA THR A 50 -19.84 -34.81 2.88
C THR A 50 -18.52 -35.55 2.67
N HIS A 51 -17.46 -35.01 3.25
CA HIS A 51 -16.12 -35.56 3.24
C HIS A 51 -15.74 -35.97 4.66
N ASP A 52 -15.21 -37.18 4.85
CA ASP A 52 -14.87 -37.69 6.18
C ASP A 52 -13.63 -37.03 6.79
N LYS A 53 -12.80 -36.37 5.95
CA LYS A 53 -11.48 -35.85 6.31
C LYS A 53 -11.17 -34.54 5.60
N MET A 54 -10.22 -33.81 6.16
CA MET A 54 -9.56 -32.66 5.52
C MET A 54 -8.14 -33.05 5.09
N ILE A 55 -7.84 -32.89 3.80
CA ILE A 55 -6.57 -33.25 3.14
C ILE A 55 -5.71 -32.00 2.86
N GLY A 56 -4.63 -31.87 3.62
CA GLY A 56 -3.64 -30.83 3.48
C GLY A 56 -2.59 -31.09 2.40
N ARG A 57 -2.18 -30.01 1.75
CA ARG A 57 -1.07 -29.93 0.80
C ARG A 57 -0.06 -28.94 1.42
N PRO A 58 1.00 -29.41 2.11
CA PRO A 58 1.85 -28.56 2.95
C PRO A 58 2.83 -27.68 2.17
N VAL A 59 2.28 -26.85 1.27
CA VAL A 59 3.01 -25.88 0.45
C VAL A 59 2.31 -24.53 0.57
N SER A 60 3.00 -23.56 1.16
CA SER A 60 2.54 -22.17 1.21
C SER A 60 3.50 -21.25 0.46
N MET A 61 2.94 -20.21 -0.15
CA MET A 61 3.68 -19.17 -0.85
C MET A 61 3.08 -17.82 -0.45
N HIS A 62 3.93 -16.81 -0.29
CA HIS A 62 3.52 -15.46 0.07
C HIS A 62 3.96 -14.48 -1.00
N ALA A 63 2.98 -13.83 -1.63
CA ALA A 63 3.19 -12.67 -2.47
C ALA A 63 3.19 -11.41 -1.60
N MET A 64 4.28 -10.64 -1.66
CA MET A 64 4.44 -9.41 -0.88
C MET A 64 4.92 -8.27 -1.77
N ARG A 65 5.01 -7.06 -1.21
CA ARG A 65 5.34 -5.84 -1.95
C ARG A 65 6.59 -5.95 -2.82
N GLY A 66 7.60 -6.72 -2.39
CA GLY A 66 8.84 -6.95 -3.13
C GLY A 66 8.64 -7.48 -4.55
N ILE A 67 7.56 -8.23 -4.80
CA ILE A 67 7.21 -8.75 -6.13
C ILE A 67 6.07 -7.99 -6.80
N SER A 68 5.24 -7.26 -6.03
CA SER A 68 4.08 -6.55 -6.57
C SER A 68 4.37 -5.10 -6.97
N ALA A 69 5.39 -4.47 -6.39
CA ALA A 69 5.76 -3.08 -6.68
C ALA A 69 6.69 -2.95 -7.91
N HIS A 70 6.27 -3.60 -8.99
CA HIS A 70 6.86 -3.59 -10.32
C HIS A 70 5.77 -3.29 -11.34
N SER A 71 6.11 -2.76 -12.52
CA SER A 71 5.11 -2.52 -13.56
C SER A 71 4.50 -3.81 -14.15
N ASN A 72 5.04 -4.98 -13.80
CA ASN A 72 4.49 -6.31 -14.13
C ASN A 72 4.02 -7.09 -12.88
N GLY A 73 3.85 -6.39 -11.75
CA GLY A 73 3.62 -6.99 -10.45
C GLY A 73 2.31 -7.74 -10.33
N PHE A 74 1.24 -7.30 -11.00
CA PHE A 74 -0.06 -8.00 -10.97
C PHE A 74 0.06 -9.40 -11.57
N GLN A 75 0.69 -9.50 -12.75
CA GLN A 75 0.86 -10.78 -13.43
C GLN A 75 1.80 -11.72 -12.66
N THR A 76 2.85 -11.17 -12.05
CA THR A 76 3.80 -11.91 -11.23
C THR A 76 3.14 -12.51 -9.98
N CYS A 77 2.40 -11.69 -9.21
CA CYS A 77 1.63 -12.19 -8.07
C CYS A 77 0.60 -13.23 -8.49
N ARG A 78 -0.08 -13.02 -9.62
CA ARG A 78 -1.08 -13.97 -10.13
C ARG A 78 -0.47 -15.30 -10.53
N ALA A 79 0.75 -15.32 -11.08
CA ALA A 79 1.44 -16.57 -11.41
C ALA A 79 1.73 -17.42 -10.16
N ILE A 80 2.13 -16.79 -9.04
CA ILE A 80 2.36 -17.47 -7.76
C ILE A 80 1.05 -18.06 -7.23
N HIS A 81 -0.02 -17.28 -7.20
CA HIS A 81 -1.32 -17.77 -6.72
C HIS A 81 -1.91 -18.84 -7.64
N LEU A 82 -1.68 -18.76 -8.96
CA LEU A 82 -2.05 -19.82 -9.90
C LEU A 82 -1.35 -21.14 -9.57
N LEU A 83 -0.06 -21.09 -9.21
CA LEU A 83 0.68 -22.28 -8.79
C LEU A 83 0.10 -22.87 -7.50
N GLN A 84 -0.29 -22.06 -6.52
CA GLN A 84 -0.97 -22.53 -5.31
C GLN A 84 -2.32 -23.20 -5.63
N ILE A 85 -3.10 -22.65 -6.57
CA ILE A 85 -4.34 -23.26 -7.03
C ILE A 85 -4.06 -24.63 -7.66
N LEU A 86 -3.04 -24.73 -8.54
CA LEU A 86 -2.68 -25.99 -9.21
C LEU A 86 -2.18 -27.07 -8.24
N LEU A 87 -1.49 -26.67 -7.17
CA LEU A 87 -1.05 -27.58 -6.11
C LEU A 87 -2.17 -27.98 -5.14
N GLY A 88 -3.35 -27.33 -5.23
CA GLY A 88 -4.46 -27.52 -4.30
C GLY A 88 -4.13 -27.04 -2.88
N SER A 89 -3.18 -26.12 -2.72
CA SER A 89 -2.62 -25.74 -1.42
C SER A 89 -3.24 -24.49 -0.79
N ILE A 90 -4.37 -24.04 -1.32
CA ILE A 90 -5.15 -22.93 -0.77
C ILE A 90 -6.21 -23.49 0.18
N GLU A 91 -6.31 -22.90 1.38
CA GLU A 91 -7.28 -23.20 2.42
C GLU A 91 -7.25 -24.63 2.97
N CYS A 92 -6.16 -25.38 2.76
CA CYS A 92 -5.99 -26.72 3.32
C CYS A 92 -4.97 -26.74 4.48
N PRO A 93 -4.91 -27.82 5.29
CA PRO A 93 -3.87 -27.99 6.30
C PRO A 93 -2.46 -27.87 5.69
N GLY A 94 -1.56 -27.12 6.36
CA GLY A 94 -0.20 -26.82 5.89
C GLY A 94 -0.08 -25.87 4.69
N GLY A 95 -1.21 -25.44 4.12
CA GLY A 95 -1.27 -24.57 2.95
C GLY A 95 -1.39 -23.07 3.29
N PHE A 96 -1.61 -22.25 2.26
CA PHE A 96 -1.93 -20.84 2.42
C PHE A 96 -3.38 -20.68 2.89
N ARG A 97 -3.62 -19.81 3.89
CA ARG A 97 -4.93 -19.64 4.50
C ARG A 97 -5.36 -18.17 4.55
N PHE A 98 -6.63 -17.91 4.27
CA PHE A 98 -7.30 -16.64 4.48
C PHE A 98 -7.68 -16.45 5.94
N LYS A 99 -7.55 -15.20 6.39
CA LYS A 99 -8.04 -14.71 7.67
C LYS A 99 -9.45 -14.12 7.48
N PRO A 100 -10.40 -14.34 8.40
CA PRO A 100 -11.70 -13.66 8.36
C PRO A 100 -11.54 -12.14 8.20
N PRO A 101 -12.44 -11.46 7.48
CA PRO A 101 -13.68 -11.96 6.89
C PRO A 101 -13.50 -12.60 5.49
N TYR A 102 -12.29 -12.97 5.10
CA TYR A 102 -11.99 -13.62 3.83
C TYR A 102 -11.89 -15.15 4.00
N PRO A 103 -12.12 -15.95 2.94
CA PRO A 103 -12.25 -15.54 1.53
C PRO A 103 -13.62 -14.95 1.19
N LYS A 104 -13.62 -13.98 0.26
CA LYS A 104 -14.79 -13.41 -0.41
C LYS A 104 -14.58 -13.48 -1.91
N PRO A 105 -15.58 -13.85 -2.71
CA PRO A 105 -15.43 -13.77 -4.16
C PRO A 105 -15.37 -12.29 -4.55
N SER A 106 -14.62 -11.95 -5.60
CA SER A 106 -14.50 -10.55 -6.04
C SER A 106 -15.87 -9.92 -6.33
N THR A 107 -16.84 -10.71 -6.80
CA THR A 107 -18.22 -10.30 -7.09
C THR A 107 -19.06 -9.98 -5.85
N ALA A 108 -18.60 -10.35 -4.65
CA ALA A 108 -19.23 -9.94 -3.39
C ALA A 108 -18.85 -8.49 -3.01
N HIS A 109 -17.83 -7.93 -3.65
CA HIS A 109 -17.40 -6.56 -3.38
C HIS A 109 -18.11 -5.59 -4.33
N PRO A 110 -18.52 -4.41 -3.84
CA PRO A 110 -19.11 -3.40 -4.71
C PRO A 110 -18.08 -2.81 -5.68
N ALA A 111 -18.56 -2.38 -6.84
CA ALA A 111 -17.82 -1.53 -7.76
C ALA A 111 -17.50 -0.17 -7.09
N PRO A 112 -16.43 0.53 -7.55
CA PRO A 112 -16.11 1.85 -7.03
C PRO A 112 -17.23 2.87 -7.34
N GLY A 113 -17.50 3.76 -6.39
CA GLY A 113 -18.56 4.74 -6.50
C GLY A 113 -18.24 5.89 -7.43
N ARG A 114 -19.24 6.31 -8.22
CA ARG A 114 -19.21 7.54 -9.02
C ARG A 114 -19.71 8.70 -8.18
N ILE A 115 -19.00 9.81 -8.22
CA ILE A 115 -19.47 11.10 -7.69
C ILE A 115 -20.12 11.85 -8.86
N THR A 116 -21.43 12.07 -8.76
CA THR A 116 -22.19 12.79 -9.79
C THR A 116 -22.38 14.26 -9.45
N LYS A 117 -22.45 14.60 -8.16
CA LYS A 117 -22.74 15.95 -7.68
C LYS A 117 -22.16 16.20 -6.29
N ALA A 118 -21.72 17.43 -6.05
CA ALA A 118 -21.24 17.87 -4.75
C ALA A 118 -22.34 17.81 -3.66
N GLY A 119 -21.97 17.38 -2.46
CA GLY A 119 -22.89 17.26 -1.31
C GLY A 119 -23.77 16.02 -1.31
N GLU A 120 -23.74 15.21 -2.37
CA GLU A 120 -24.48 13.95 -2.46
C GLU A 120 -23.53 12.76 -2.23
N ALA A 121 -24.08 11.65 -1.71
CA ALA A 121 -23.32 10.43 -1.53
C ALA A 121 -22.92 9.85 -2.90
N ALA A 122 -21.70 9.32 -3.00
CA ALA A 122 -21.26 8.59 -4.17
C ALA A 122 -22.14 7.33 -4.38
N SER A 123 -22.25 6.86 -5.62
CA SER A 123 -23.06 5.67 -5.97
C SER A 123 -22.56 4.36 -5.34
N GLY A 124 -21.39 4.39 -4.70
CA GLY A 124 -20.70 3.26 -4.10
C GLY A 124 -19.51 3.74 -3.25
N PRO A 125 -18.73 2.81 -2.68
CA PRO A 125 -17.56 3.17 -1.87
C PRO A 125 -16.45 3.82 -2.71
N PRO A 126 -15.57 4.64 -2.09
CA PRO A 126 -14.45 5.26 -2.79
C PRO A 126 -13.42 4.24 -3.32
N LEU A 127 -13.41 3.02 -2.76
CA LEU A 127 -12.61 1.89 -3.21
C LEU A 127 -13.52 0.71 -3.50
N GLY A 128 -13.28 -0.01 -4.59
CA GLY A 128 -14.12 -1.11 -5.02
C GLY A 128 -13.40 -2.09 -5.96
N TYR A 129 -14.14 -3.08 -6.43
CA TYR A 129 -13.63 -4.12 -7.32
C TYR A 129 -14.36 -4.03 -8.65
N ILE A 130 -13.60 -3.89 -9.74
CA ILE A 130 -14.17 -3.86 -11.09
C ILE A 130 -14.27 -5.27 -11.68
N HIS A 131 -15.27 -5.50 -12.52
CA HIS A 131 -15.55 -6.77 -13.20
C HIS A 131 -15.59 -6.64 -14.73
N GLY A 132 -15.41 -5.43 -15.24
CA GLY A 132 -15.24 -5.14 -16.66
C GLY A 132 -15.15 -3.63 -16.92
N PRO A 133 -15.05 -3.23 -18.19
CA PRO A 133 -15.06 -1.83 -18.60
C PRO A 133 -16.28 -1.03 -18.13
N GLU A 134 -17.42 -1.68 -17.91
CA GLU A 134 -18.67 -1.08 -17.41
C GLU A 134 -18.52 -0.40 -16.04
N ASP A 135 -17.57 -0.86 -15.21
CA ASP A 135 -17.33 -0.36 -13.86
C ASP A 135 -16.31 0.79 -13.79
N LEU A 136 -15.72 1.19 -14.93
CA LEU A 136 -14.67 2.22 -14.96
C LEU A 136 -15.19 3.60 -14.56
N LEU A 137 -14.46 4.32 -13.72
CA LEU A 137 -14.73 5.71 -13.37
C LEU A 137 -14.21 6.67 -14.45
N VAL A 138 -14.86 6.63 -15.62
CA VAL A 138 -14.62 7.52 -16.75
C VAL A 138 -15.88 8.26 -17.19
N ASP A 139 -15.71 9.39 -17.86
CA ASP A 139 -16.79 10.13 -18.54
C ASP A 139 -17.20 9.45 -19.87
N GLU A 140 -18.16 10.04 -20.60
CA GLU A 140 -18.64 9.53 -21.89
C GLU A 140 -17.55 9.49 -22.97
N ALA A 141 -16.53 10.33 -22.86
CA ALA A 141 -15.38 10.36 -23.77
C ALA A 141 -14.25 9.40 -23.33
N GLY A 142 -14.39 8.76 -22.17
CA GLY A 142 -13.39 7.84 -21.61
C GLY A 142 -12.32 8.53 -20.76
N HIS A 143 -12.46 9.82 -20.43
CA HIS A 143 -11.52 10.51 -19.54
C HIS A 143 -11.71 10.11 -18.08
N PRO A 144 -10.64 10.01 -17.28
CA PRO A 144 -10.74 9.66 -15.87
C PRO A 144 -11.56 10.68 -15.06
N LEU A 145 -12.42 10.19 -14.17
CA LEU A 145 -13.21 11.04 -13.26
C LEU A 145 -12.47 11.42 -11.97
N ARG A 146 -11.42 10.69 -11.61
CA ARG A 146 -10.64 10.92 -10.38
C ARG A 146 -9.31 11.59 -10.69
N ILE A 147 -8.87 12.48 -9.79
CA ILE A 147 -7.57 13.16 -9.92
C ILE A 147 -6.38 12.18 -9.94
N ASP A 148 -6.46 11.06 -9.23
CA ASP A 148 -5.44 10.00 -9.25
C ASP A 148 -5.54 9.08 -10.48
N LYS A 149 -6.55 9.28 -11.34
CA LYS A 149 -6.89 8.44 -12.50
C LYS A 149 -7.17 6.97 -12.16
N ALA A 150 -7.41 6.64 -10.89
CA ALA A 150 -7.80 5.30 -10.45
C ALA A 150 -9.13 4.87 -11.09
N TYR A 151 -9.23 3.57 -11.39
CA TYR A 151 -10.39 2.94 -12.03
C TYR A 151 -10.70 3.50 -13.42
N SER A 152 -9.71 4.06 -14.11
CA SER A 152 -9.81 4.47 -15.51
C SER A 152 -9.16 3.45 -16.44
N TRP A 153 -9.17 3.70 -17.74
CA TRP A 153 -8.43 2.91 -18.72
C TRP A 153 -6.90 2.85 -18.47
N ASP A 154 -6.37 3.76 -17.65
CA ASP A 154 -4.94 3.77 -17.32
C ASP A 154 -4.53 2.70 -16.32
N ALA A 155 -5.39 2.47 -15.32
CA ALA A 155 -5.22 1.51 -14.23
C ALA A 155 -6.60 1.02 -13.73
N PRO A 156 -7.25 0.09 -14.45
CA PRO A 156 -8.63 -0.30 -14.16
C PRO A 156 -8.84 -0.92 -12.77
N PHE A 157 -7.92 -1.79 -12.34
CA PHE A 157 -8.03 -2.59 -11.11
C PHE A 157 -7.34 -1.94 -9.90
N SER A 158 -7.37 -0.62 -9.81
CA SER A 158 -6.70 0.14 -8.75
C SER A 158 -7.50 0.17 -7.44
N ALA A 159 -7.64 -1.01 -6.81
CA ALA A 159 -8.40 -1.22 -5.57
C ALA A 159 -7.93 -0.34 -4.38
N HIS A 160 -6.73 0.23 -4.46
CA HIS A 160 -6.14 1.13 -3.45
C HIS A 160 -5.96 2.58 -3.93
N GLY A 161 -6.45 2.94 -5.12
CA GLY A 161 -6.16 4.22 -5.76
C GLY A 161 -4.69 4.36 -6.19
N LEU A 162 -4.33 5.52 -6.76
CA LEU A 162 -2.97 5.83 -7.21
C LEU A 162 -2.43 7.06 -6.48
N MET A 163 -2.24 6.94 -5.16
CA MET A 163 -1.80 8.06 -4.30
C MET A 163 -0.53 8.75 -4.80
N HIS A 164 0.41 7.99 -5.39
CA HIS A 164 1.66 8.53 -5.96
C HIS A 164 1.45 9.48 -7.14
N MET A 165 0.29 9.43 -7.81
CA MET A 165 -0.04 10.30 -8.94
C MET A 165 -0.79 11.57 -8.55
N VAL A 166 -1.39 11.64 -7.36
CA VAL A 166 -2.29 12.74 -6.96
C VAL A 166 -1.65 14.12 -7.14
N ILE A 167 -0.45 14.32 -6.59
CA ILE A 167 0.22 15.64 -6.66
C ILE A 167 0.68 15.95 -8.08
N SER A 168 1.22 14.96 -8.79
CA SER A 168 1.69 15.12 -10.17
C SER A 168 0.55 15.54 -11.11
N ASN A 169 -0.62 14.93 -10.94
CA ASN A 169 -1.83 15.21 -11.70
C ASN A 169 -2.49 16.54 -11.29
N ALA A 170 -2.55 16.84 -9.99
CA ALA A 170 -3.04 18.12 -9.49
C ALA A 170 -2.19 19.29 -10.02
N TYR A 171 -0.87 19.15 -10.00
CA TYR A 171 0.06 20.11 -10.59
C TYR A 171 -0.15 20.28 -12.11
N ALA A 172 -0.48 19.19 -12.80
CA ALA A 172 -0.74 19.21 -14.23
C ALA A 172 -2.10 19.80 -14.61
N GLY A 173 -3.05 19.84 -13.68
CA GLY A 173 -4.46 20.04 -13.99
C GLY A 173 -5.05 18.92 -14.86
N ASP A 174 -4.55 17.68 -14.73
CA ASP A 174 -4.93 16.53 -15.56
C ASP A 174 -5.42 15.37 -14.68
N PRO A 175 -6.70 14.99 -14.73
CA PRO A 175 -7.72 15.41 -15.72
C PRO A 175 -8.35 16.79 -15.46
N TYR A 176 -8.13 17.39 -14.29
CA TYR A 176 -8.66 18.71 -13.94
C TYR A 176 -7.83 19.35 -12.80
N PRO A 177 -7.87 20.69 -12.64
CA PRO A 177 -7.30 21.34 -11.47
C PRO A 177 -8.08 21.02 -10.19
N VAL A 178 -7.42 21.15 -9.04
CA VAL A 178 -8.06 21.00 -7.73
C VAL A 178 -7.92 22.29 -6.93
N ASP A 179 -8.97 22.68 -6.21
CA ASP A 179 -8.93 23.85 -5.34
C ASP A 179 -8.32 23.54 -3.97
N VAL A 180 -8.48 22.30 -3.50
CA VAL A 180 -8.04 21.84 -2.18
C VAL A 180 -7.44 20.45 -2.27
N LEU A 181 -6.23 20.29 -1.73
CA LEU A 181 -5.60 19.00 -1.47
C LEU A 181 -5.63 18.72 0.04
N PHE A 182 -6.41 17.73 0.47
CA PHE A 182 -6.48 17.30 1.87
C PHE A 182 -5.80 15.93 2.05
N MET A 183 -4.75 15.88 2.86
CA MET A 183 -3.99 14.67 3.14
C MET A 183 -3.94 14.35 4.65
N TYR A 184 -3.81 13.07 4.97
CA TYR A 184 -3.72 12.54 6.33
C TYR A 184 -2.58 11.53 6.41
N MET A 185 -1.62 11.76 7.31
CA MET A 185 -0.49 10.85 7.61
C MET A 185 0.28 10.34 6.38
N ALA A 186 0.31 11.14 5.31
CA ALA A 186 0.97 10.82 4.06
C ALA A 186 2.08 11.84 3.78
N ASN A 187 3.31 11.47 4.09
CA ASN A 187 4.49 12.33 3.92
C ASN A 187 4.94 12.40 2.45
N MET A 188 4.08 12.95 1.58
CA MET A 188 4.23 12.93 0.13
C MET A 188 5.36 13.82 -0.39
N SER A 189 5.74 14.88 0.33
CA SER A 189 6.94 15.67 0.03
C SER A 189 8.26 14.93 0.30
N TRP A 190 8.20 13.70 0.83
CA TRP A 190 9.36 12.93 1.23
C TRP A 190 9.21 11.45 0.82
N ASN A 191 9.22 10.52 1.76
CA ASN A 191 9.36 9.08 1.51
C ASN A 191 8.13 8.39 0.91
N SER A 192 6.96 9.05 0.87
CA SER A 192 5.72 8.47 0.32
C SER A 192 5.55 8.70 -1.18
N SER A 193 6.39 9.51 -1.80
CA SER A 193 6.39 9.75 -3.26
C SER A 193 7.55 9.04 -3.94
N MET A 194 7.36 8.62 -5.20
CA MET A 194 8.47 8.12 -6.01
C MET A 194 9.47 9.25 -6.21
N ASN A 195 9.06 10.44 -6.61
CA ASN A 195 9.92 11.58 -6.93
C ASN A 195 9.89 12.68 -5.85
N SER A 196 10.56 12.46 -4.71
CA SER A 196 10.47 13.39 -3.57
C SER A 196 10.88 14.83 -3.93
N GLY A 197 11.97 14.97 -4.70
CA GLY A 197 12.48 16.28 -5.14
C GLY A 197 11.46 17.02 -6.01
N GLY A 198 10.97 16.38 -7.07
CA GLY A 198 9.98 16.95 -7.97
C GLY A 198 8.65 17.25 -7.28
N VAL A 199 8.21 16.40 -6.35
CA VAL A 199 6.98 16.67 -5.57
C VAL A 199 7.12 17.94 -4.73
N MET A 200 8.27 18.18 -4.09
CA MET A 200 8.49 19.43 -3.37
C MET A 200 8.45 20.65 -4.28
N GLU A 201 8.94 20.55 -5.53
CA GLU A 201 8.81 21.64 -6.50
C GLU A 201 7.37 21.84 -6.94
N MET A 202 6.63 20.77 -7.23
CA MET A 202 5.22 20.84 -7.60
C MET A 202 4.36 21.48 -6.50
N LEU A 203 4.63 21.16 -5.24
CA LEU A 203 3.95 21.76 -4.08
C LEU A 203 4.27 23.25 -3.89
N ARG A 204 5.39 23.75 -4.43
CA ARG A 204 5.77 25.17 -4.39
C ARG A 204 5.44 25.93 -5.67
N ALA A 205 5.05 25.22 -6.72
CA ALA A 205 4.91 25.81 -8.04
C ALA A 205 3.82 26.87 -8.06
N LYS A 206 4.11 27.94 -8.79
CA LYS A 206 3.19 29.05 -9.03
C LYS A 206 2.95 29.22 -10.51
N ASP A 207 1.74 29.65 -10.87
CA ASP A 207 1.39 30.01 -12.24
C ASP A 207 1.98 31.38 -12.64
N GLU A 208 1.72 31.79 -13.88
CA GLU A 208 2.17 33.08 -14.44
C GLU A 208 1.62 34.31 -13.68
N THR A 209 0.54 34.13 -12.91
CA THR A 209 -0.08 35.18 -12.09
C THR A 209 0.47 35.23 -10.67
N GLY A 210 1.35 34.29 -10.30
CA GLY A 210 1.98 34.19 -8.98
C GLY A 210 1.14 33.43 -7.95
N ASN A 211 0.02 32.81 -8.36
CA ASN A 211 -0.80 31.95 -7.50
C ASN A 211 -0.21 30.55 -7.44
N TYR A 212 -0.33 29.87 -6.30
CA TYR A 212 0.07 28.46 -6.21
C TYR A 212 -0.80 27.60 -7.12
N VAL A 213 -0.17 26.67 -7.85
CA VAL A 213 -0.87 25.76 -8.77
C VAL A 213 -1.83 24.84 -8.01
N ILE A 214 -1.44 24.38 -6.82
CA ILE A 214 -2.33 23.74 -5.85
C ILE A 214 -2.70 24.81 -4.82
N PRO A 215 -3.89 25.40 -4.86
CA PRO A 215 -4.16 26.66 -4.15
C PRO A 215 -4.25 26.51 -2.64
N LYS A 216 -4.69 25.36 -2.14
CA LYS A 216 -4.88 25.10 -0.71
C LYS A 216 -4.50 23.68 -0.33
N ILE A 217 -3.62 23.54 0.64
CA ILE A 217 -3.21 22.26 1.21
C ILE A 217 -3.65 22.19 2.67
N ILE A 218 -4.47 21.19 2.99
CA ILE A 218 -4.84 20.83 4.35
C ILE A 218 -4.12 19.54 4.70
N TYR A 219 -3.46 19.49 5.86
CA TYR A 219 -2.71 18.32 6.27
C TYR A 219 -2.97 17.96 7.73
N SER A 220 -3.15 16.68 8.00
CA SER A 220 -3.19 16.16 9.37
C SER A 220 -2.05 15.18 9.61
N ASP A 221 -1.28 15.45 10.66
CA ASP A 221 -0.13 14.67 11.09
C ASP A 221 0.03 14.83 12.61
N ALA A 222 0.62 13.82 13.24
CA ALA A 222 0.95 13.84 14.66
C ALA A 222 2.32 14.49 14.92
N TYR A 223 3.15 14.67 13.88
CA TYR A 223 4.51 15.20 13.97
C TYR A 223 4.75 16.31 12.95
N SER A 224 5.77 17.14 13.18
CA SER A 224 6.25 18.13 12.19
C SER A 224 7.07 17.45 11.08
N SER A 225 6.42 16.57 10.30
CA SER A 225 7.02 15.88 9.15
C SER A 225 7.38 16.85 8.02
N GLU A 226 8.05 16.36 6.97
CA GLU A 226 8.44 17.17 5.83
C GLU A 226 7.24 17.80 5.08
N MET A 227 6.09 17.13 5.09
CA MET A 227 4.87 17.61 4.42
C MET A 227 4.26 18.82 5.12
N VAL A 228 4.47 18.96 6.43
CA VAL A 228 3.94 20.08 7.24
C VAL A 228 4.39 21.44 6.71
N ALA A 229 5.61 21.54 6.19
CA ALA A 229 6.16 22.79 5.64
C ALA A 229 5.44 23.30 4.38
N PHE A 230 4.59 22.49 3.77
CA PHE A 230 3.85 22.82 2.54
C PHE A 230 2.36 22.99 2.79
N ALA A 231 1.87 22.79 4.01
CA ALA A 231 0.46 22.90 4.33
C ALA A 231 0.06 24.35 4.69
N ASP A 232 -1.11 24.79 4.22
CA ASP A 232 -1.71 26.07 4.62
C ASP A 232 -2.51 25.97 5.91
N LEU A 233 -3.03 24.78 6.20
CA LEU A 233 -3.76 24.47 7.43
C LEU A 233 -3.34 23.10 7.92
N ILE A 234 -2.91 23.05 9.18
CA ILE A 234 -2.54 21.81 9.86
C ILE A 234 -3.63 21.48 10.86
N LEU A 235 -4.12 20.24 10.82
CA LEU A 235 -5.01 19.66 11.82
C LEU A 235 -4.17 18.71 12.68
N PRO A 236 -3.63 19.18 13.83
CA PRO A 236 -2.65 18.42 14.61
C PRO A 236 -3.31 17.18 15.23
N ASP A 237 -2.82 16.01 14.83
CA ASP A 237 -3.35 14.73 15.30
C ASP A 237 -2.64 14.28 16.59
N THR A 238 -3.32 13.38 17.28
CA THR A 238 -2.84 12.59 18.41
C THR A 238 -1.95 11.43 17.98
N THR A 239 -1.15 10.93 18.92
CA THR A 239 -0.46 9.65 18.78
C THR A 239 -1.40 8.48 19.10
N TYR A 240 -0.97 7.25 18.80
CA TYR A 240 -1.77 6.05 19.04
C TYR A 240 -2.09 5.77 20.52
N LEU A 241 -1.44 6.45 21.48
CA LEU A 241 -1.67 6.32 22.92
C LEU A 241 -2.76 7.27 23.46
N GLU A 242 -3.24 8.19 22.63
CA GLU A 242 -3.99 9.38 23.04
C GLU A 242 -5.42 9.40 22.46
N ARG A 243 -5.86 8.33 21.76
CA ARG A 243 -7.09 8.36 20.96
C ARG A 243 -7.87 7.06 20.99
N HIS A 244 -9.17 7.20 20.72
CA HIS A 244 -10.02 6.09 20.34
C HIS A 244 -9.78 5.71 18.86
N ASP A 245 -9.67 4.42 18.57
CA ASP A 245 -9.50 3.88 17.22
C ASP A 245 -10.09 2.46 17.16
N CYS A 246 -10.45 1.97 15.97
CA CYS A 246 -10.85 0.57 15.78
C CYS A 246 -9.94 -0.14 14.77
N ILE A 247 -9.37 -1.27 15.17
CA ILE A 247 -8.67 -2.19 14.28
C ILE A 247 -9.70 -3.22 13.81
N SER A 248 -10.54 -2.75 12.89
CA SER A 248 -11.83 -3.34 12.52
C SER A 248 -11.72 -4.44 11.46
N LEU A 249 -12.71 -5.36 11.46
CA LEU A 249 -12.99 -6.29 10.36
C LEU A 249 -13.29 -5.61 9.02
N LEU A 250 -13.60 -4.30 9.03
CA LEU A 250 -13.93 -3.51 7.84
C LEU A 250 -12.70 -3.00 7.07
N ASP A 251 -11.51 -3.01 7.68
CA ASP A 251 -10.27 -2.52 7.05
C ASP A 251 -9.13 -3.53 7.22
N ARG A 252 -8.55 -3.62 8.43
CA ARG A 252 -7.37 -4.44 8.72
C ARG A 252 -7.56 -5.20 10.03
N PRO A 253 -8.25 -6.35 10.00
CA PRO A 253 -8.48 -7.12 11.21
C PRO A 253 -7.20 -7.74 11.76
N ILE A 254 -7.18 -7.96 13.08
CA ILE A 254 -6.16 -8.73 13.79
C ILE A 254 -6.50 -10.23 13.83
N CYS A 255 -7.41 -10.69 12.98
CA CYS A 255 -7.81 -12.09 12.88
C CYS A 255 -6.62 -13.03 12.72
N GLU A 256 -6.81 -14.26 13.18
CA GLU A 256 -5.98 -15.39 12.82
C GLU A 256 -6.67 -16.27 11.79
N THR A 257 -5.97 -17.26 11.25
CA THR A 257 -6.55 -18.17 10.27
C THR A 257 -7.66 -19.05 10.85
N ASP A 258 -7.70 -19.18 12.18
CA ASP A 258 -8.62 -20.01 12.96
C ASP A 258 -9.58 -19.20 13.84
N ALA A 259 -9.47 -17.87 13.84
CA ALA A 259 -10.29 -17.02 14.71
C ALA A 259 -10.55 -15.66 14.07
N VAL A 260 -11.78 -15.16 14.21
CA VAL A 260 -12.08 -13.76 13.95
C VAL A 260 -11.68 -12.92 15.15
N ALA A 261 -11.06 -11.77 14.92
CA ALA A 261 -10.72 -10.83 15.96
C ALA A 261 -10.66 -9.39 15.44
N ASP A 262 -11.05 -8.47 16.31
CA ASP A 262 -10.83 -7.04 16.16
C ASP A 262 -10.40 -6.44 17.51
N SER A 263 -9.92 -5.21 17.47
CA SER A 263 -9.45 -4.53 18.67
C SER A 263 -9.77 -3.06 18.66
N ILE A 264 -9.73 -2.46 19.84
CA ILE A 264 -9.79 -1.02 20.00
C ILE A 264 -8.41 -0.47 20.31
N ARG A 265 -8.22 0.82 20.03
CA ARG A 265 -7.31 1.67 20.80
C ARG A 265 -8.18 2.58 21.66
N TRP A 266 -7.73 2.85 22.87
CA TRP A 266 -8.32 3.85 23.74
C TRP A 266 -7.20 4.70 24.36
N PRO A 267 -7.49 5.93 24.77
CA PRO A 267 -6.49 6.80 25.39
C PRO A 267 -5.94 6.17 26.67
N VAL A 268 -4.65 5.89 26.70
CA VAL A 268 -3.91 5.50 27.92
C VAL A 268 -3.28 6.72 28.60
N VAL A 269 -3.10 7.80 27.84
CA VAL A 269 -2.69 9.12 28.34
C VAL A 269 -3.59 10.19 27.74
N GLN A 270 -3.86 11.23 28.51
CA GLN A 270 -4.58 12.40 28.02
C GLN A 270 -3.59 13.35 27.34
N PRO A 271 -3.92 13.92 26.18
CA PRO A 271 -3.09 14.96 25.58
C PRO A 271 -2.93 16.15 26.52
N ASP A 272 -1.70 16.64 26.65
CA ASP A 272 -1.34 17.90 27.33
C ASP A 272 -1.19 19.08 26.35
N ARG A 273 -1.65 18.88 25.11
CA ARG A 273 -1.54 19.78 23.95
C ARG A 273 -2.91 19.97 23.30
N ASP A 274 -3.06 21.04 22.53
CA ASP A 274 -4.26 21.28 21.72
C ASP A 274 -4.27 20.43 20.43
N VAL A 275 -4.51 19.14 20.61
CA VAL A 275 -4.56 18.11 19.55
C VAL A 275 -5.86 17.33 19.65
N ARG A 276 -6.34 16.82 18.52
CA ARG A 276 -7.56 15.98 18.47
C ARG A 276 -7.32 14.77 17.57
N GLY A 277 -7.83 13.61 17.97
CA GLY A 277 -7.83 12.42 17.13
C GLY A 277 -8.47 12.70 15.78
N PHE A 278 -7.74 12.45 14.68
CA PHE A 278 -8.18 12.83 13.34
C PHE A 278 -9.56 12.27 12.97
N GLN A 279 -9.90 11.07 13.43
CA GLN A 279 -11.21 10.48 13.22
C GLN A 279 -12.34 11.34 13.83
N SER A 280 -12.18 11.85 15.05
CA SER A 280 -13.13 12.78 15.67
C SER A 280 -13.19 14.12 14.92
N VAL A 281 -12.06 14.57 14.37
CA VAL A 281 -11.99 15.78 13.54
C VAL A 281 -12.77 15.58 12.23
N LEU A 282 -12.68 14.40 11.60
CA LEU A 282 -13.45 14.09 10.39
C LEU A 282 -14.96 14.09 10.63
N LEU A 283 -15.43 13.56 11.78
CA LEU A 283 -16.84 13.60 12.16
C LEU A 283 -17.33 15.03 12.37
N ASP A 284 -16.56 15.85 13.08
CA ASP A 284 -16.85 17.28 13.31
C ASP A 284 -16.89 18.06 11.98
N LEU A 285 -15.91 17.83 11.09
CA LEU A 285 -15.90 18.41 9.75
C LEU A 285 -17.12 18.00 8.94
N GLY A 286 -17.49 16.71 8.97
CA GLY A 286 -18.67 16.20 8.28
C GLY A 286 -19.97 16.83 8.77
N ALA A 287 -20.11 17.03 10.08
CA ALA A 287 -21.25 17.71 10.67
C ALA A 287 -21.31 19.20 10.29
N ARG A 288 -20.18 19.91 10.33
CA ARG A 288 -20.08 21.33 9.91
C ARG A 288 -20.41 21.54 8.44
N LEU A 289 -20.11 20.55 7.61
CA LEU A 289 -20.44 20.55 6.18
C LEU A 289 -21.88 20.07 5.90
N GLY A 290 -22.62 19.62 6.91
CA GLY A 290 -23.98 19.09 6.75
C GLY A 290 -24.04 17.81 5.91
N LEU A 291 -23.00 16.97 5.96
CA LEU A 291 -22.93 15.79 5.10
C LEU A 291 -24.00 14.74 5.49
N PRO A 292 -24.60 14.05 4.51
CA PRO A 292 -25.56 12.98 4.78
C PRO A 292 -25.01 11.94 5.76
N GLY A 293 -25.77 11.64 6.81
CA GLY A 293 -25.40 10.69 7.85
C GLY A 293 -24.46 11.23 8.94
N MET A 294 -24.01 12.48 8.84
CA MET A 294 -23.16 13.14 9.86
C MET A 294 -23.92 14.13 10.75
N THR A 295 -25.15 14.51 10.38
CA THR A 295 -26.03 15.39 11.18
C THR A 295 -27.37 14.72 11.50
N ASN A 296 -28.00 15.17 12.58
CA ASN A 296 -29.41 14.91 12.90
C ASN A 296 -30.33 15.77 12.03
N GLU A 297 -31.64 15.54 12.11
CA GLU A 297 -32.65 16.31 11.36
C GLU A 297 -32.66 17.81 11.71
N ASP A 298 -32.25 18.16 12.93
CA ASP A 298 -32.12 19.56 13.39
C ASP A 298 -30.79 20.22 12.99
N GLY A 299 -29.92 19.50 12.27
CA GLY A 299 -28.61 19.98 11.84
C GLY A 299 -27.50 19.85 12.88
N SER A 300 -27.79 19.36 14.09
CA SER A 300 -26.76 19.06 15.10
C SER A 300 -25.88 17.88 14.67
N ALA A 301 -24.64 17.82 15.18
CA ALA A 301 -23.75 16.70 14.90
C ALA A 301 -24.34 15.38 15.39
N LYS A 302 -24.32 14.35 14.54
CA LYS A 302 -24.87 13.02 14.86
C LYS A 302 -24.01 12.25 15.85
N PHE A 303 -22.69 12.45 15.81
CA PHE A 303 -21.72 11.82 16.69
C PHE A 303 -20.92 12.89 17.42
N ALA A 304 -20.76 12.75 18.73
CA ALA A 304 -19.98 13.68 19.54
C ALA A 304 -18.49 13.58 19.22
N ASP A 305 -17.97 12.36 19.09
CA ASP A 305 -16.59 12.05 18.75
C ASP A 305 -16.47 10.63 18.18
N TYR A 306 -15.24 10.13 18.01
CA TYR A 306 -15.02 8.79 17.47
C TYR A 306 -15.38 7.65 18.44
N ALA A 307 -15.34 7.86 19.76
CA ALA A 307 -15.78 6.84 20.71
C ALA A 307 -17.30 6.63 20.60
N ASP A 308 -18.05 7.72 20.51
CA ASP A 308 -19.49 7.70 20.22
C ASP A 308 -19.79 6.99 18.88
N TYR A 309 -19.03 7.34 17.83
CA TYR A 309 -19.13 6.66 16.54
C TYR A 309 -18.85 5.15 16.62
N MET A 310 -17.83 4.72 17.37
CA MET A 310 -17.49 3.30 17.53
C MET A 310 -18.64 2.48 18.11
N ILE A 311 -19.39 3.06 19.05
CA ILE A 311 -20.54 2.41 19.70
C ILE A 311 -21.76 2.44 18.77
N ASN A 312 -22.12 3.64 18.29
CA ASN A 312 -23.44 3.92 17.74
C ASN A 312 -23.53 3.84 16.22
N HIS A 313 -22.41 3.94 15.49
CA HIS A 313 -22.46 3.82 14.04
C HIS A 313 -22.79 2.38 13.62
N GLN A 314 -23.81 2.25 12.78
CA GLN A 314 -24.15 1.02 12.08
C GLN A 314 -23.97 1.23 10.58
N ARG A 315 -23.04 0.47 9.98
CA ARG A 315 -22.87 0.44 8.51
C ARG A 315 -24.03 -0.27 7.82
N LYS A 316 -24.56 -1.28 8.50
CA LYS A 316 -25.79 -2.02 8.17
C LYS A 316 -26.54 -2.27 9.49
N PRO A 317 -27.86 -2.54 9.47
CA PRO A 317 -28.59 -2.90 10.69
C PRO A 317 -27.86 -4.01 11.46
N GLY A 318 -27.53 -3.73 12.73
CA GLY A 318 -26.80 -4.63 13.61
C GLY A 318 -25.28 -4.74 13.37
N ILE A 319 -24.69 -4.10 12.36
CA ILE A 319 -23.26 -4.23 12.04
C ILE A 319 -22.56 -2.88 12.22
N GLY A 320 -21.76 -2.78 13.27
CA GLY A 320 -20.93 -1.61 13.57
C GLY A 320 -19.49 -1.75 13.10
N PRO A 321 -18.61 -0.81 13.49
CA PRO A 321 -17.17 -0.88 13.21
C PRO A 321 -16.46 -1.96 14.03
N LEU A 322 -17.02 -2.40 15.16
CA LEU A 322 -16.51 -3.48 16.00
C LEU A 322 -17.52 -4.63 16.03
N ALA A 323 -17.04 -5.87 16.03
CA ALA A 323 -17.81 -7.10 16.01
C ALA A 323 -18.01 -7.72 17.40
N GLY A 324 -17.12 -7.48 18.35
CA GLY A 324 -17.22 -8.01 19.71
C GLY A 324 -18.22 -7.25 20.59
N PHE A 325 -18.81 -7.97 21.56
CA PHE A 325 -19.67 -7.40 22.60
C PHE A 325 -20.85 -6.56 22.06
N ARG A 326 -21.50 -7.05 21.01
CA ARG A 326 -22.71 -6.47 20.41
C ARG A 326 -23.97 -6.86 21.17
N GLY A 327 -25.09 -6.23 20.80
CA GLY A 327 -26.38 -6.38 21.48
C GLY A 327 -26.43 -5.54 22.76
N GLU A 328 -27.62 -5.08 23.17
CA GLU A 328 -27.78 -4.15 24.32
C GLU A 328 -27.13 -4.63 25.62
N LYS A 329 -26.89 -5.94 25.77
CA LYS A 329 -26.25 -6.57 26.94
C LYS A 329 -24.78 -6.95 26.72
N GLY A 330 -24.24 -6.74 25.53
CA GLY A 330 -22.89 -7.13 25.14
C GLY A 330 -22.65 -8.65 25.07
N ASP A 331 -23.70 -9.43 24.81
CA ASP A 331 -23.68 -10.90 24.77
C ASP A 331 -23.68 -11.48 23.32
N GLN A 332 -23.63 -10.62 22.30
CA GLN A 332 -23.62 -11.00 20.89
C GLN A 332 -22.28 -10.65 20.21
N SER A 333 -22.04 -11.25 19.05
CA SER A 333 -20.89 -10.96 18.21
C SER A 333 -21.24 -10.89 16.72
N GLY A 334 -20.48 -10.11 15.95
CA GLY A 334 -20.68 -9.87 14.54
C GLY A 334 -21.89 -8.97 14.24
N ARG A 335 -23.10 -9.47 14.53
CA ARG A 335 -24.37 -8.76 14.33
C ARG A 335 -25.12 -8.59 15.64
N GLY A 336 -25.48 -7.36 15.96
CA GLY A 336 -26.31 -6.99 17.11
C GLY A 336 -26.45 -5.47 17.28
N GLU A 337 -27.46 -5.04 18.02
CA GLU A 337 -27.69 -3.62 18.32
C GLU A 337 -26.47 -2.96 19.02
N PRO A 338 -26.33 -1.62 18.93
CA PRO A 338 -25.30 -0.90 19.66
C PRO A 338 -25.35 -1.23 21.15
N ASN A 339 -24.18 -1.48 21.73
CA ASN A 339 -24.03 -1.71 23.16
C ASN A 339 -23.40 -0.45 23.80
N PRO A 340 -24.09 0.27 24.69
CA PRO A 340 -23.53 1.47 25.33
C PRO A 340 -22.22 1.19 26.08
N ASP A 341 -22.04 -0.02 26.59
CA ASP A 341 -20.85 -0.43 27.34
C ASP A 341 -19.77 -1.08 26.44
N GLN A 342 -19.93 -1.07 25.11
CA GLN A 342 -19.07 -1.85 24.20
C GLN A 342 -17.58 -1.59 24.43
N ILE A 343 -17.18 -0.32 24.51
CA ILE A 343 -15.78 0.07 24.72
C ILE A 343 -15.26 -0.45 26.06
N ASP A 344 -16.04 -0.31 27.14
CA ASP A 344 -15.64 -0.80 28.46
C ASP A 344 -15.47 -2.32 28.48
N ARG A 345 -16.33 -3.06 27.77
CA ARG A 345 -16.20 -4.51 27.61
C ARG A 345 -14.92 -4.91 26.88
N TYR A 346 -14.52 -4.16 25.86
CA TYR A 346 -13.22 -4.35 25.23
C TYR A 346 -12.08 -4.06 26.19
N ILE A 347 -12.13 -2.97 26.96
CA ILE A 347 -11.09 -2.60 27.94
C ILE A 347 -10.95 -3.69 29.00
N GLU A 348 -12.06 -4.17 29.57
CA GLU A 348 -12.11 -5.30 30.51
C GLU A 348 -11.48 -6.56 29.91
N ASN A 349 -11.64 -6.77 28.59
CA ASN A 349 -11.07 -7.90 27.85
C ASN A 349 -9.67 -7.63 27.28
N GLY A 350 -8.95 -6.62 27.79
CA GLY A 350 -7.56 -6.34 27.39
C GLY A 350 -7.42 -5.61 26.04
N GLY A 351 -8.49 -5.00 25.54
CA GLY A 351 -8.48 -4.15 24.35
C GLY A 351 -8.87 -4.85 23.05
N PHE A 352 -9.17 -6.14 23.07
CA PHE A 352 -9.54 -6.91 21.88
C PHE A 352 -10.70 -7.86 22.14
N TRP A 353 -11.29 -8.36 21.06
CA TRP A 353 -12.25 -9.46 21.08
C TRP A 353 -11.80 -10.52 20.08
N MET A 354 -12.08 -11.79 20.40
CA MET A 354 -11.77 -12.91 19.54
C MET A 354 -12.84 -13.99 19.68
N GLU A 355 -13.18 -14.62 18.56
CA GLU A 355 -14.03 -15.81 18.52
C GLU A 355 -13.42 -16.85 17.57
N GLU A 356 -13.30 -18.09 18.03
CA GLU A 356 -12.79 -19.19 17.23
C GLU A 356 -13.77 -19.59 16.13
N ILE A 357 -13.23 -19.93 14.95
CA ILE A 357 -14.00 -20.53 13.88
C ILE A 357 -14.37 -21.97 14.29
N PRO A 358 -15.60 -22.44 14.03
CA PRO A 358 -15.99 -23.83 14.30
C PRO A 358 -15.01 -24.84 13.70
N GLU A 359 -14.75 -25.96 14.39
CA GLU A 359 -13.72 -26.93 13.99
C GLU A 359 -13.92 -27.42 12.54
N GLU A 360 -15.15 -27.78 12.18
CA GLU A 360 -15.50 -28.22 10.84
C GLU A 360 -15.35 -27.14 9.77
N ALA A 361 -15.24 -25.86 10.14
CA ALA A 361 -15.17 -24.69 9.26
C ALA A 361 -13.76 -24.07 9.15
N LYS A 362 -12.75 -24.64 9.84
CA LYS A 362 -11.38 -24.09 9.86
C LYS A 362 -10.69 -24.10 8.49
N PHE A 363 -10.99 -25.09 7.66
CA PHE A 363 -10.37 -25.28 6.35
C PHE A 363 -11.42 -25.30 5.23
N TYR A 364 -10.92 -25.14 4.01
CA TYR A 364 -11.70 -25.05 2.78
C TYR A 364 -12.77 -23.96 2.84
N LYS A 365 -12.52 -22.83 3.53
CA LYS A 365 -13.53 -21.77 3.75
C LYS A 365 -14.19 -21.27 2.46
N HIS A 366 -13.47 -21.34 1.34
CA HIS A 366 -13.98 -21.02 0.01
C HIS A 366 -15.13 -21.92 -0.45
N ALA A 367 -15.22 -23.15 0.06
CA ALA A 367 -16.18 -24.18 -0.35
C ALA A 367 -16.95 -24.81 0.82
N ASN A 368 -16.59 -24.50 2.07
CA ASN A 368 -17.12 -25.15 3.27
C ASN A 368 -18.45 -24.53 3.71
N THR A 369 -19.53 -25.33 3.75
CA THR A 369 -20.88 -24.85 4.09
C THR A 369 -20.96 -24.29 5.51
N ALA A 370 -20.36 -24.96 6.50
CA ALA A 370 -20.36 -24.49 7.88
C ALA A 370 -19.64 -23.14 8.03
N TYR A 371 -18.56 -22.91 7.27
CA TYR A 371 -17.92 -21.60 7.22
C TYR A 371 -18.82 -20.54 6.60
N GLN A 372 -19.50 -20.86 5.49
CA GLN A 372 -20.40 -19.92 4.81
C GLN A 372 -21.56 -19.50 5.73
N ASP A 373 -22.17 -20.45 6.43
CA ASP A 373 -23.26 -20.18 7.38
C ASP A 373 -22.79 -19.33 8.56
N TRP A 374 -21.64 -19.70 9.15
CA TRP A 374 -21.02 -18.92 10.22
C TRP A 374 -20.67 -17.50 9.78
N ALA A 375 -20.11 -17.32 8.57
CA ALA A 375 -19.77 -16.00 8.05
C ALA A 375 -21.01 -15.13 7.77
N VAL A 376 -22.16 -15.72 7.42
CA VAL A 376 -23.44 -15.00 7.31
C VAL A 376 -23.96 -14.59 8.69
N GLU A 377 -23.92 -15.50 9.66
CA GLU A 377 -24.29 -15.23 11.06
C GLU A 377 -23.50 -14.03 11.61
N LYS A 378 -22.17 -14.02 11.41
CA LYS A 378 -21.29 -12.91 11.85
C LYS A 378 -21.42 -11.63 11.02
N GLY A 379 -22.21 -11.64 9.95
CA GLY A 379 -22.43 -10.46 9.11
C GLY A 379 -21.28 -10.15 8.15
N PHE A 380 -20.40 -11.11 7.88
CA PHE A 380 -19.34 -10.94 6.88
C PHE A 380 -19.91 -11.02 5.47
N PHE A 381 -20.91 -11.89 5.28
CA PHE A 381 -21.68 -12.07 4.05
C PHE A 381 -23.16 -11.78 4.32
N ASP A 382 -23.89 -11.40 3.27
CA ASP A 382 -25.36 -11.29 3.35
C ASP A 382 -26.05 -12.64 3.14
N ALA A 383 -25.41 -13.55 2.40
CA ALA A 383 -25.83 -14.93 2.15
C ALA A 383 -24.59 -15.78 1.80
N PRO A 384 -24.67 -17.13 1.84
CA PRO A 384 -23.59 -18.00 1.41
C PRO A 384 -23.11 -17.68 -0.01
N GLN A 385 -21.81 -17.47 -0.18
CA GLN A 385 -21.18 -17.11 -1.45
C GLN A 385 -19.82 -17.81 -1.59
N PRO A 386 -19.80 -19.11 -1.94
CA PRO A 386 -18.56 -19.86 -2.11
C PRO A 386 -17.66 -19.21 -3.19
N VAL A 387 -16.35 -19.36 -3.01
CA VAL A 387 -15.35 -18.74 -3.88
C VAL A 387 -14.80 -19.77 -4.86
N THR A 388 -15.02 -19.49 -6.15
CA THR A 388 -14.43 -20.26 -7.24
C THR A 388 -13.10 -19.63 -7.66
N PHE A 389 -12.03 -20.41 -7.60
CA PHE A 389 -10.72 -19.99 -8.11
C PHE A 389 -10.71 -20.02 -9.64
N GLN A 390 -10.39 -18.89 -10.27
CA GLN A 390 -10.34 -18.73 -11.72
C GLN A 390 -8.92 -18.89 -12.23
N LEU A 391 -8.67 -19.91 -13.07
CA LEU A 391 -7.40 -20.02 -13.81
C LEU A 391 -7.36 -18.99 -14.94
N TRP A 392 -8.47 -18.87 -15.68
CA TRP A 392 -8.70 -17.87 -16.72
C TRP A 392 -9.48 -16.70 -16.13
N LEU A 393 -8.90 -15.50 -16.13
CA LEU A 393 -9.51 -14.33 -15.49
C LEU A 393 -10.41 -13.55 -16.46
N GLU A 394 -11.72 -13.80 -16.38
CA GLU A 394 -12.74 -13.20 -17.28
C GLU A 394 -12.72 -11.67 -17.36
N PRO A 395 -12.55 -10.91 -16.25
CA PRO A 395 -12.45 -9.45 -16.33
C PRO A 395 -11.38 -8.97 -17.30
N LEU A 396 -10.19 -9.58 -17.33
CA LEU A 396 -9.14 -9.18 -18.27
C LEU A 396 -9.48 -9.53 -19.72
N ALA A 397 -10.16 -10.66 -19.95
CA ALA A 397 -10.65 -11.03 -21.28
C ALA A 397 -11.65 -9.99 -21.81
N LYS A 398 -12.54 -9.46 -20.96
CA LYS A 398 -13.44 -8.35 -21.34
C LYS A 398 -12.67 -7.10 -21.75
N PHE A 399 -11.62 -6.73 -21.03
CA PHE A 399 -10.77 -5.59 -21.42
C PHE A 399 -10.09 -5.83 -22.77
N GLN A 400 -9.59 -7.04 -23.04
CA GLN A 400 -9.03 -7.38 -24.36
C GLN A 400 -10.08 -7.24 -25.48
N LEU A 401 -11.30 -7.72 -25.27
CA LEU A 401 -12.40 -7.55 -26.23
C LEU A 401 -12.72 -6.07 -26.48
N ALA A 402 -12.75 -5.25 -25.43
CA ALA A 402 -12.93 -3.80 -25.55
C ALA A 402 -11.80 -3.14 -26.37
N ALA A 403 -10.55 -3.59 -26.21
CA ALA A 403 -9.41 -3.12 -27.00
C ALA A 403 -9.41 -3.59 -28.46
N GLU A 404 -10.10 -4.70 -28.75
CA GLU A 404 -10.40 -5.18 -30.10
C GLU A 404 -11.61 -4.46 -30.73
N GLY A 405 -12.26 -3.55 -30.00
CA GLY A 405 -13.45 -2.83 -30.46
C GLY A 405 -14.75 -3.64 -30.42
N LYS A 406 -14.76 -4.74 -29.65
CA LYS A 406 -15.93 -5.60 -29.42
C LYS A 406 -16.65 -5.19 -28.13
N GLY A 407 -17.96 -5.41 -28.09
CA GLY A 407 -18.81 -5.04 -26.95
C GLY A 407 -19.26 -3.57 -27.00
N GLU A 408 -19.99 -3.17 -25.96
CA GLU A 408 -20.55 -1.81 -25.81
C GLU A 408 -19.46 -0.79 -25.45
N PHE A 409 -18.60 -1.15 -24.50
CA PHE A 409 -17.51 -0.32 -24.01
C PHE A 409 -16.23 -0.58 -24.81
N LYS A 410 -15.70 0.46 -25.47
CA LYS A 410 -14.51 0.36 -26.32
C LYS A 410 -13.35 1.10 -25.68
N ALA A 411 -12.17 0.49 -25.70
CA ALA A 411 -10.98 1.14 -25.18
C ALA A 411 -10.54 2.32 -26.08
N PRO A 412 -10.12 3.46 -25.51
CA PRO A 412 -9.50 4.56 -26.26
C PRO A 412 -8.23 4.11 -27.00
N ASP A 413 -7.91 4.76 -28.13
CA ASP A 413 -6.79 4.36 -28.99
C ASP A 413 -5.45 4.28 -28.25
N HIS A 414 -5.17 5.26 -27.38
CA HIS A 414 -3.90 5.36 -26.64
C HIS A 414 -3.65 4.21 -25.63
N VAL A 415 -4.66 3.40 -25.28
CA VAL A 415 -4.51 2.25 -24.36
C VAL A 415 -4.69 0.89 -25.01
N LYS A 416 -5.14 0.81 -26.27
CA LYS A 416 -5.50 -0.47 -26.92
C LYS A 416 -4.35 -1.47 -26.91
N ASP A 417 -3.16 -1.03 -27.30
CA ASP A 417 -2.01 -1.91 -27.43
C ASP A 417 -1.47 -2.33 -26.07
N LYS A 418 -1.48 -1.41 -25.09
CA LYS A 418 -1.20 -1.72 -23.67
C LYS A 418 -2.14 -2.80 -23.14
N ILE A 419 -3.44 -2.67 -23.38
CA ILE A 419 -4.42 -3.66 -22.91
C ILE A 419 -4.18 -5.02 -23.58
N LYS A 420 -4.02 -5.05 -24.91
CA LYS A 420 -3.75 -6.30 -25.64
C LYS A 420 -2.49 -7.00 -25.13
N ALA A 421 -1.42 -6.25 -24.85
CA ALA A 421 -0.15 -6.79 -24.42
C ALA A 421 -0.16 -7.32 -22.97
N HIS A 422 -0.90 -6.68 -22.05
CA HIS A 422 -0.72 -6.93 -20.60
C HIS A 422 -1.94 -7.54 -19.91
N PHE A 423 -3.16 -7.37 -20.44
CA PHE A 423 -4.40 -7.86 -19.83
C PHE A 423 -4.69 -9.30 -20.28
N THR A 424 -3.67 -10.16 -20.23
CA THR A 424 -3.83 -11.57 -20.60
C THR A 424 -4.67 -12.29 -19.55
N PRO A 425 -5.66 -13.12 -19.92
CA PRO A 425 -6.48 -13.85 -18.94
C PRO A 425 -5.71 -14.92 -18.17
N LEU A 426 -4.64 -15.46 -18.75
CA LEU A 426 -3.62 -16.30 -18.09
C LEU A 426 -2.37 -15.48 -17.77
N PRO A 427 -1.64 -15.76 -16.67
CA PRO A 427 -0.41 -15.05 -16.34
C PRO A 427 0.59 -15.06 -17.49
N ALA A 428 1.13 -13.88 -17.80
CA ALA A 428 2.16 -13.71 -18.80
C ALA A 428 3.25 -12.79 -18.26
N TRP A 429 4.50 -13.05 -18.63
CA TRP A 429 5.61 -12.20 -18.27
C TRP A 429 5.85 -11.14 -19.35
N TYR A 430 6.14 -9.92 -18.91
CA TYR A 430 6.65 -8.84 -19.75
C TYR A 430 7.70 -8.04 -18.96
N ALA A 431 8.61 -7.39 -19.68
CA ALA A 431 9.68 -6.61 -19.07
C ALA A 431 9.12 -5.39 -18.29
N PRO A 432 9.74 -5.03 -17.16
CA PRO A 432 9.45 -3.78 -16.45
C PRO A 432 9.47 -2.55 -17.36
N TYR A 433 8.50 -1.65 -17.17
CA TYR A 433 8.20 -0.55 -18.08
C TYR A 433 9.33 0.48 -18.13
N GLU A 434 9.92 0.85 -16.99
CA GLU A 434 11.01 1.83 -16.96
C GLU A 434 12.20 1.35 -17.82
N GLY A 435 12.65 0.11 -17.61
CA GLY A 435 13.71 -0.49 -18.40
C GLY A 435 13.36 -0.61 -19.89
N ALA A 436 12.12 -1.04 -20.20
CA ALA A 436 11.65 -1.15 -21.57
C ALA A 436 11.61 0.22 -22.28
N ALA A 437 11.14 1.27 -21.60
CA ALA A 437 11.06 2.64 -22.13
C ALA A 437 12.45 3.25 -22.39
N LEU A 438 13.45 2.88 -21.58
CA LEU A 438 14.84 3.27 -21.80
C LEU A 438 15.52 2.52 -22.96
N CYS A 439 14.90 1.46 -23.49
CA CYS A 439 15.42 0.63 -24.59
C CYS A 439 16.88 0.21 -24.35
N GLN A 440 17.71 0.20 -25.39
CA GLN A 440 19.14 -0.14 -25.30
C GLN A 440 19.94 0.76 -24.33
N LYS A 441 19.44 1.96 -24.00
CA LYS A 441 20.10 2.85 -23.03
C LYS A 441 20.00 2.31 -21.61
N ALA A 442 19.00 1.48 -21.30
CA ALA A 442 18.82 0.91 -19.97
C ALA A 442 20.07 0.15 -19.53
N GLU A 443 20.61 -0.73 -20.36
CA GLU A 443 21.79 -1.53 -20.01
C GLU A 443 23.11 -0.80 -20.23
N ALA A 444 23.20 0.02 -21.26
CA ALA A 444 24.44 0.73 -21.57
C ALA A 444 24.74 1.88 -20.60
N VAL A 445 23.72 2.57 -20.08
CA VAL A 445 23.87 3.77 -19.25
C VAL A 445 23.53 3.50 -17.79
N TYR A 446 22.56 2.62 -17.50
CA TYR A 446 22.10 2.32 -16.14
C TYR A 446 22.12 0.81 -15.87
N PRO A 447 23.32 0.18 -15.87
CA PRO A 447 23.48 -1.27 -15.92
C PRO A 447 22.99 -2.01 -14.67
N TYR A 448 22.78 -1.31 -13.55
CA TYR A 448 22.46 -1.90 -12.26
C TYR A 448 21.02 -1.59 -11.82
N HIS A 449 20.56 -2.32 -10.81
CA HIS A 449 19.27 -2.10 -10.16
C HIS A 449 19.47 -1.52 -8.76
N ALA A 450 18.51 -0.74 -8.26
CA ALA A 450 18.53 -0.28 -6.88
C ALA A 450 17.16 -0.43 -6.22
N ILE A 451 17.13 -0.96 -4.99
CA ILE A 451 15.89 -1.19 -4.25
C ILE A 451 15.97 -0.67 -2.81
N THR A 452 14.80 -0.42 -2.21
CA THR A 452 14.71 -0.12 -0.77
C THR A 452 14.09 -1.27 0.02
N GLN A 453 14.63 -1.51 1.20
CA GLN A 453 14.04 -2.39 2.22
C GLN A 453 13.53 -1.58 3.40
N ARG A 454 12.66 -2.15 4.23
CA ARG A 454 12.19 -1.49 5.46
C ARG A 454 12.93 -2.09 6.66
N PRO A 455 13.56 -1.27 7.52
CA PRO A 455 14.17 -1.77 8.73
C PRO A 455 13.08 -2.22 9.71
N ALA A 456 13.26 -3.38 10.34
CA ALA A 456 12.27 -3.97 11.24
C ALA A 456 11.98 -3.10 12.47
N ALA A 457 12.94 -2.25 12.87
CA ALA A 457 12.82 -1.36 14.01
C ALA A 457 12.07 -0.05 13.73
N MET A 458 11.72 0.26 12.46
CA MET A 458 10.99 1.48 12.08
C MET A 458 9.61 1.14 11.53
N TYR A 459 8.65 2.05 11.72
CA TYR A 459 7.33 1.95 11.09
C TYR A 459 7.22 2.98 9.97
N HIS A 460 7.37 2.53 8.72
CA HIS A 460 7.43 3.43 7.55
C HIS A 460 8.52 4.49 7.73
N SER A 461 8.17 5.77 7.79
CA SER A 461 9.10 6.88 8.08
C SER A 461 9.07 7.33 9.54
N TRP A 462 8.22 6.71 10.35
CA TRP A 462 8.11 6.99 11.77
C TRP A 462 9.12 6.14 12.55
N GLY A 463 9.57 6.70 13.66
CA GLY A 463 10.58 6.13 14.54
C GLY A 463 11.75 7.09 14.78
N SER A 464 11.97 8.07 13.90
CA SER A 464 12.98 9.11 14.11
C SER A 464 12.62 10.13 15.20
N GLN A 465 11.39 10.13 15.70
CA GLN A 465 11.02 10.82 16.94
C GLN A 465 11.42 10.04 18.20
N ASN A 466 11.73 8.74 18.08
CA ASN A 466 12.09 7.87 19.20
C ASN A 466 13.61 7.76 19.31
N ALA A 467 14.17 8.27 20.40
CA ALA A 467 15.61 8.35 20.55
C ALA A 467 16.32 6.99 20.69
N TRP A 468 15.64 5.92 21.12
CA TRP A 468 16.23 4.59 21.14
C TRP A 468 16.33 4.00 19.73
N LEU A 469 15.30 4.18 18.91
CA LEU A 469 15.32 3.71 17.53
C LEU A 469 16.35 4.45 16.68
N ARG A 470 16.56 5.75 16.95
CA ARG A 470 17.61 6.53 16.30
C ARG A 470 19.01 5.96 16.56
N GLN A 471 19.31 5.48 17.76
CA GLN A 471 20.62 4.87 18.05
C GLN A 471 20.92 3.65 17.16
N ILE A 472 19.88 2.98 16.64
CA ILE A 472 20.01 1.87 15.70
C ILE A 472 20.22 2.39 14.27
N HIS A 473 19.47 3.43 13.88
CA HIS A 473 19.49 3.98 12.53
C HIS A 473 19.47 5.52 12.54
N THR A 474 20.65 6.14 12.68
CA THR A 474 20.84 7.59 12.47
C THR A 474 21.23 7.91 11.02
N HIS A 475 21.66 6.93 10.24
CA HIS A 475 21.93 7.07 8.81
C HIS A 475 21.77 5.70 8.12
N ASN A 476 21.75 5.71 6.79
CA ASN A 476 21.66 4.52 5.96
C ASN A 476 22.74 4.60 4.86
N PRO A 477 23.71 3.68 4.78
CA PRO A 477 24.58 3.60 3.61
C PRO A 477 23.83 2.95 2.44
N LEU A 478 24.37 3.13 1.23
CA LEU A 478 24.02 2.27 0.10
C LEU A 478 24.87 1.01 0.16
N TYR A 479 24.23 -0.15 0.25
CA TYR A 479 24.91 -1.43 0.17
C TYR A 479 25.17 -1.79 -1.29
N VAL A 480 26.45 -1.94 -1.63
CA VAL A 480 26.93 -2.15 -3.00
C VAL A 480 27.57 -3.53 -3.12
N PRO A 481 27.18 -4.35 -4.12
CA PRO A 481 27.81 -5.63 -4.38
C PRO A 481 29.34 -5.52 -4.54
N GLY A 482 30.08 -6.47 -3.95
CA GLY A 482 31.54 -6.55 -4.03
C GLY A 482 32.11 -6.35 -5.45
N PRO A 483 31.62 -7.06 -6.47
CA PRO A 483 32.09 -6.88 -7.85
C PRO A 483 31.94 -5.46 -8.39
N ILE A 484 30.87 -4.74 -8.03
CA ILE A 484 30.65 -3.35 -8.43
C ILE A 484 31.63 -2.44 -7.68
N CYS A 485 31.87 -2.70 -6.40
CA CYS A 485 32.89 -1.98 -5.63
C CYS A 485 34.27 -2.13 -6.26
N ASP A 486 34.64 -3.34 -6.68
CA ASP A 486 35.93 -3.62 -7.31
C ASP A 486 36.07 -2.94 -8.68
N GLU A 487 35.00 -2.94 -9.48
CA GLU A 487 34.94 -2.28 -10.80
C GLU A 487 35.08 -0.75 -10.69
N VAL A 488 34.36 -0.13 -9.75
CA VAL A 488 34.29 1.34 -9.61
C VAL A 488 35.38 1.89 -8.66
N GLY A 489 36.07 1.02 -7.91
CA GLY A 489 37.10 1.38 -6.95
C GLY A 489 36.54 1.95 -5.63
N LEU A 490 35.43 1.40 -5.15
CA LEU A 490 34.77 1.79 -3.89
C LEU A 490 35.19 0.89 -2.71
N SER A 491 35.34 1.49 -1.54
CA SER A 491 35.53 0.81 -0.24
C SER A 491 34.49 1.25 0.78
N ASP A 492 34.39 0.56 1.91
CA ASP A 492 33.48 0.96 2.99
C ASP A 492 33.72 2.41 3.43
N GLY A 493 32.66 3.19 3.49
CA GLY A 493 32.70 4.59 3.89
C GLY A 493 33.04 5.58 2.78
N ASP A 494 33.40 5.10 1.57
CA ASP A 494 33.55 5.95 0.40
C ASP A 494 32.22 6.60 0.01
N TRP A 495 32.32 7.66 -0.80
CA TRP A 495 31.17 8.33 -1.37
C TRP A 495 31.00 7.94 -2.84
N ALA A 496 29.75 7.83 -3.26
CA ALA A 496 29.40 7.53 -4.63
C ALA A 496 28.28 8.44 -5.12
N TRP A 497 28.38 8.79 -6.39
CA TRP A 497 27.27 9.33 -7.16
C TRP A 497 26.45 8.16 -7.69
N VAL A 498 25.14 8.21 -7.50
CA VAL A 498 24.20 7.24 -8.07
C VAL A 498 23.20 8.00 -8.92
N SER A 499 23.01 7.59 -10.16
CA SER A 499 22.13 8.27 -11.11
C SER A 499 21.16 7.31 -11.78
N SER A 500 19.95 7.76 -12.02
CA SER A 500 18.98 7.14 -12.91
C SER A 500 18.72 8.04 -14.11
N HIS A 501 17.79 7.64 -14.98
CA HIS A 501 17.33 8.50 -16.07
C HIS A 501 16.67 9.81 -15.60
N HIS A 502 16.26 9.87 -14.33
CA HIS A 502 15.52 10.99 -13.74
C HIS A 502 16.42 11.93 -12.94
N GLY A 503 17.27 11.38 -12.08
CA GLY A 503 17.99 12.18 -11.10
C GLY A 503 19.33 11.58 -10.71
N ARG A 504 20.03 12.28 -9.80
CA ARG A 504 21.30 11.87 -9.22
C ARG A 504 21.32 12.17 -7.73
N ILE A 505 21.91 11.27 -6.95
CA ILE A 505 22.13 11.40 -5.50
C ILE A 505 23.60 11.16 -5.17
N LYS A 506 24.08 11.76 -4.07
CA LYS A 506 25.40 11.46 -3.50
C LYS A 506 25.21 10.75 -2.17
N VAL A 507 25.84 9.59 -2.00
CA VAL A 507 25.62 8.73 -0.83
C VAL A 507 26.91 8.10 -0.34
N GLN A 508 26.95 7.78 0.94
CA GLN A 508 28.00 6.94 1.50
C GLN A 508 27.69 5.47 1.21
N VAL A 509 28.70 4.68 0.85
CA VAL A 509 28.54 3.27 0.49
C VAL A 509 29.08 2.33 1.56
N SER A 510 28.55 1.11 1.57
CA SER A 510 29.15 -0.03 2.24
C SER A 510 29.15 -1.24 1.32
N ARG A 511 30.26 -1.98 1.29
CA ARG A 511 30.41 -3.19 0.50
C ARG A 511 29.55 -4.31 1.10
N MET A 512 28.86 -5.04 0.24
CA MET A 512 27.99 -6.16 0.64
C MET A 512 28.18 -7.34 -0.29
N GLU A 513 28.50 -8.51 0.26
CA GLU A 513 28.68 -9.76 -0.52
C GLU A 513 27.40 -10.60 -0.58
N ALA A 514 26.45 -10.37 0.34
CA ALA A 514 25.23 -11.18 0.49
C ALA A 514 24.06 -10.71 -0.39
N VAL A 515 24.35 -10.17 -1.59
CA VAL A 515 23.35 -9.60 -2.50
C VAL A 515 23.59 -10.08 -3.94
N ASN A 516 22.55 -9.99 -4.78
CA ASN A 516 22.73 -10.17 -6.21
C ASN A 516 23.80 -9.20 -6.73
N SER A 517 24.70 -9.69 -7.59
CA SER A 517 25.87 -8.95 -8.06
C SER A 517 25.56 -7.69 -8.89
N ARG A 518 24.29 -7.42 -9.20
CA ARG A 518 23.83 -6.26 -9.98
C ARG A 518 22.79 -5.39 -9.25
N THR A 519 22.50 -5.68 -7.98
CA THR A 519 21.46 -4.96 -7.23
C THR A 519 22.04 -4.28 -5.99
N LEU A 520 21.97 -2.95 -5.98
CA LEU A 520 22.28 -2.11 -4.83
C LEU A 520 21.03 -2.00 -3.94
N TRP A 521 21.20 -1.78 -2.63
CA TRP A 521 20.04 -1.56 -1.77
C TRP A 521 20.33 -0.68 -0.56
N THR A 522 19.28 -0.10 0.03
CA THR A 522 19.37 0.65 1.29
C THR A 522 18.08 0.54 2.11
N TRP A 523 18.12 1.03 3.35
CA TRP A 523 16.93 1.18 4.19
C TRP A 523 16.11 2.40 3.75
N ASN A 524 14.80 2.22 3.58
CA ASN A 524 13.89 3.31 3.26
C ASN A 524 13.69 4.25 4.45
N ALA A 525 13.44 5.53 4.16
CA ALA A 525 12.89 6.54 5.07
C ALA A 525 13.72 6.91 6.31
N ILE A 526 14.99 6.52 6.36
CA ILE A 526 15.95 6.94 7.40
C ILE A 526 16.35 8.41 7.21
N GLY A 527 16.74 8.79 5.98
CA GLY A 527 17.09 10.18 5.67
C GLY A 527 15.94 11.14 5.91
N LYS A 528 16.22 12.29 6.53
CA LYS A 528 15.25 13.34 6.88
C LYS A 528 15.63 14.69 6.29
N ARG A 529 14.64 15.54 6.02
CA ARG A 529 14.92 16.94 5.68
C ARG A 529 15.47 17.65 6.91
N ARG A 530 16.46 18.54 6.74
CA ARG A 530 17.02 19.33 7.84
C ARG A 530 15.91 20.08 8.57
N GLY A 531 15.84 19.97 9.89
CA GLY A 531 14.82 20.63 10.73
C GLY A 531 13.45 19.94 10.80
N ALA A 532 13.17 18.94 9.96
CA ALA A 532 11.93 18.15 10.06
C ALA A 532 11.97 17.22 11.29
N TRP A 533 10.80 16.79 11.74
CA TRP A 533 10.61 15.92 12.91
C TRP A 533 11.15 16.52 14.23
N ALA A 534 11.34 17.84 14.29
CA ALA A 534 12.03 18.55 15.37
C ALA A 534 13.47 18.07 15.61
N LEU A 535 14.13 17.52 14.58
CA LEU A 535 15.54 17.18 14.62
C LEU A 535 16.42 18.41 14.34
N SER A 536 17.64 18.42 14.88
CA SER A 536 18.64 19.43 14.53
C SER A 536 18.88 19.43 13.01
N ALA A 537 19.12 20.61 12.43
CA ALA A 537 19.56 20.73 11.04
C ALA A 537 20.90 20.02 10.78
N ASP A 538 21.66 19.74 11.84
CA ASP A 538 22.93 19.01 11.80
C ASP A 538 22.81 17.53 12.14
N ALA A 539 21.59 17.01 12.34
CA ALA A 539 21.38 15.60 12.67
C ALA A 539 21.95 14.65 11.58
N PRO A 540 22.52 13.48 11.94
CA PRO A 540 23.06 12.55 10.96
C PRO A 540 22.02 12.07 9.95
N GLU A 541 20.74 12.00 10.33
CA GLU A 541 19.65 11.65 9.42
C GLU A 541 19.51 12.66 8.27
N ALA A 542 19.87 13.92 8.50
CA ALA A 542 19.80 14.99 7.51
C ALA A 542 21.13 15.29 6.80
N LYS A 543 22.26 14.87 7.39
CA LYS A 543 23.59 15.01 6.78
C LYS A 543 24.02 13.77 6.01
N LYS A 544 23.77 12.57 6.54
CA LYS A 544 24.27 11.29 6.04
C LYS A 544 23.16 10.33 5.61
N GLY A 545 21.93 10.53 6.07
CA GLY A 545 20.77 9.78 5.58
C GLY A 545 20.35 10.24 4.19
N PHE A 546 19.73 9.35 3.41
CA PHE A 546 19.22 9.67 2.07
C PHE A 546 18.00 8.82 1.69
N LEU A 547 17.33 9.20 0.59
CA LEU A 547 16.26 8.45 -0.05
C LEU A 547 16.63 8.05 -1.48
N LEU A 548 16.39 6.80 -1.87
CA LEU A 548 16.45 6.39 -3.28
C LEU A 548 15.34 7.03 -4.11
N ASN A 549 14.26 7.48 -3.48
CA ASN A 549 13.12 8.14 -4.10
C ASN A 549 13.56 9.27 -5.05
N HIS A 550 14.59 10.06 -4.73
CA HIS A 550 15.09 11.10 -5.65
C HIS A 550 15.51 10.59 -7.05
N LEU A 551 15.72 9.28 -7.22
CA LEU A 551 16.03 8.63 -8.49
C LEU A 551 14.81 8.01 -9.20
N ILE A 552 13.64 7.94 -8.58
CA ILE A 552 12.48 7.24 -9.11
C ILE A 552 11.47 8.28 -9.61
N HIS A 553 11.20 8.30 -10.91
CA HIS A 553 10.16 9.18 -11.47
C HIS A 553 8.79 8.49 -11.44
N GLU A 554 7.74 9.24 -11.11
CA GLU A 554 6.36 8.73 -11.09
C GLU A 554 5.75 8.58 -12.50
N LEU A 555 6.35 9.20 -13.51
CA LEU A 555 6.02 9.00 -14.93
C LEU A 555 7.13 8.23 -15.64
N LEU A 556 6.78 7.45 -16.66
CA LEU A 556 7.75 6.78 -17.50
C LEU A 556 8.57 7.78 -18.35
N PRO A 557 9.85 7.48 -18.64
CA PRO A 557 10.66 8.33 -19.50
C PRO A 557 10.12 8.37 -20.93
N GLY A 558 9.75 9.57 -21.39
CA GLY A 558 9.40 9.87 -22.77
C GLY A 558 8.10 9.21 -23.27
N SER A 559 7.17 10.03 -23.75
CA SER A 559 6.39 9.67 -24.93
C SER A 559 6.57 10.84 -25.91
N GLU A 560 6.99 10.54 -27.13
CA GLU A 560 7.07 11.55 -28.20
C GLU A 560 5.68 12.17 -28.49
N ASP A 561 4.62 11.51 -28.00
CA ASP A 561 3.22 11.85 -28.15
C ASP A 561 2.66 12.76 -27.04
N GLY A 562 3.47 13.15 -26.04
CA GLY A 562 3.04 14.02 -24.93
C GLY A 562 2.11 13.38 -23.89
N LEU A 563 1.87 12.06 -23.98
CA LEU A 563 1.06 11.29 -23.04
C LEU A 563 1.80 11.05 -21.72
N ARG A 564 1.20 11.49 -20.61
CA ARG A 564 1.72 11.31 -19.24
C ARG A 564 1.40 9.91 -18.71
N MET A 565 2.25 8.93 -19.02
CA MET A 565 2.09 7.56 -18.52
C MET A 565 2.72 7.38 -17.14
N SER A 566 1.95 6.90 -16.16
CA SER A 566 2.46 6.59 -14.83
C SER A 566 3.45 5.42 -14.85
N ASN A 567 4.52 5.51 -14.05
CA ASN A 567 5.47 4.43 -13.77
C ASN A 567 4.84 3.43 -12.78
N SER A 568 3.96 2.58 -13.28
CA SER A 568 3.09 1.72 -12.46
C SER A 568 2.65 0.48 -13.25
N ASP A 569 2.18 -0.53 -12.52
CA ASP A 569 1.52 -1.69 -13.12
C ASP A 569 0.27 -1.23 -13.90
N PRO A 570 0.14 -1.58 -15.20
CA PRO A 570 -0.92 -1.07 -16.07
C PRO A 570 -2.32 -1.61 -15.74
N ILE A 571 -2.40 -2.66 -14.93
CA ILE A 571 -3.67 -3.30 -14.56
C ILE A 571 -4.17 -2.69 -13.26
N THR A 572 -3.29 -2.59 -12.26
CA THR A 572 -3.63 -2.20 -10.88
C THR A 572 -3.25 -0.77 -10.52
N GLY A 573 -2.41 -0.10 -11.30
CA GLY A 573 -1.84 1.19 -10.94
C GLY A 573 -0.85 1.11 -9.77
N GLN A 574 -0.43 -0.08 -9.35
CA GLN A 574 0.57 -0.24 -8.30
C GLN A 574 1.88 0.43 -8.72
N ALA A 575 2.34 1.40 -7.92
CA ALA A 575 3.60 2.11 -8.16
C ALA A 575 4.78 1.14 -8.27
N ALA A 576 5.61 1.34 -9.30
CA ALA A 576 6.74 0.49 -9.66
C ALA A 576 8.03 0.90 -8.92
N TRP A 577 8.03 0.74 -7.59
CA TRP A 577 9.15 1.13 -6.72
C TRP A 577 10.46 0.39 -7.00
N TYR A 578 10.39 -0.81 -7.60
CA TYR A 578 11.52 -1.73 -7.72
C TYR A 578 11.98 -1.95 -9.17
N ASP A 579 11.45 -1.16 -10.12
CA ASP A 579 11.89 -1.16 -11.52
C ASP A 579 13.13 -0.29 -11.76
N LEU A 580 13.55 0.47 -10.74
CA LEU A 580 14.62 1.47 -10.81
C LEU A 580 15.94 0.91 -11.37
N ARG A 581 16.43 1.57 -12.41
CA ARG A 581 17.73 1.34 -13.04
C ARG A 581 18.69 2.47 -12.69
N VAL A 582 19.94 2.11 -12.34
CA VAL A 582 20.96 3.09 -11.91
C VAL A 582 22.34 2.82 -12.51
N ASN A 583 23.13 3.89 -12.54
CA ASN A 583 24.59 3.87 -12.65
C ASN A 583 25.21 4.29 -11.30
N ILE A 584 26.45 3.91 -11.06
CA ILE A 584 27.21 4.30 -9.88
C ILE A 584 28.64 4.69 -10.23
N GLU A 585 29.12 5.80 -9.68
CA GLU A 585 30.45 6.34 -9.90
C GLU A 585 31.05 6.77 -8.56
N LYS A 586 32.38 6.64 -8.40
CA LYS A 586 33.06 7.15 -7.21
C LYS A 586 32.93 8.68 -7.13
N ALA A 587 32.64 9.19 -5.94
CA ALA A 587 32.52 10.61 -5.67
C ALA A 587 33.56 11.05 -4.63
N GLU A 588 33.96 12.31 -4.71
CA GLU A 588 34.67 12.95 -3.60
C GLU A 588 33.73 13.16 -2.41
N ALA A 589 34.25 12.99 -1.19
CA ALA A 589 33.46 13.19 0.03
C ALA A 589 32.96 14.64 0.17
N GLY A 590 33.76 15.63 -0.26
CA GLY A 590 33.46 17.04 -0.06
C GLY A 590 33.19 17.37 1.41
N GLU A 591 32.06 18.02 1.69
CA GLU A 591 31.60 18.32 3.06
C GLU A 591 31.09 17.10 3.84
N GLY A 592 31.11 15.90 3.25
CA GLY A 592 30.64 14.67 3.90
C GLY A 592 29.12 14.64 4.12
N VAL A 593 28.36 15.22 3.19
CA VAL A 593 26.90 15.27 3.22
C VAL A 593 26.27 14.59 2.00
N THR A 594 25.12 13.97 2.20
CA THR A 594 24.29 13.40 1.13
C THR A 594 23.67 14.49 0.27
N GLU A 595 23.38 14.14 -0.99
CA GLU A 595 22.70 15.00 -1.94
C GLU A 595 21.51 14.29 -2.57
N PRO A 596 20.42 15.00 -2.94
CA PRO A 596 20.28 16.46 -2.94
C PRO A 596 20.03 17.07 -1.55
N ILE A 597 20.54 18.29 -1.34
CA ILE A 597 20.21 19.10 -0.16
C ILE A 597 18.92 19.88 -0.45
N THR A 598 17.86 19.64 0.32
CA THR A 598 16.50 20.14 0.08
C THR A 598 16.13 21.34 0.97
N GLY A 599 17.15 22.09 1.40
CA GLY A 599 17.03 23.20 2.34
C GLY A 599 16.69 22.76 3.77
N THR A 600 16.45 23.75 4.63
CA THR A 600 16.07 23.56 6.03
C THR A 600 14.61 23.92 6.23
N GLN A 601 13.85 23.05 6.88
CA GLN A 601 12.50 23.30 7.34
C GLN A 601 12.55 24.08 8.65
N GLU A 602 11.83 25.19 8.71
CA GLU A 602 11.53 25.85 9.98
C GLU A 602 10.34 25.11 10.62
N GLY A 603 10.57 24.54 11.81
CA GLY A 603 9.52 23.87 12.57
C GLY A 603 8.54 24.88 13.18
N PRO A 604 7.32 24.44 13.53
CA PRO A 604 6.35 25.28 14.23
C PRO A 604 6.78 25.64 15.66
N GLN A 605 7.74 24.91 16.24
CA GLN A 605 8.32 25.20 17.55
C GLN A 605 9.52 26.15 17.39
N LYS A 606 9.51 27.28 18.12
CA LYS A 606 10.68 28.17 18.17
C LYS A 606 11.69 27.60 19.17
N ALA A 607 12.98 27.81 18.93
CA ALA A 607 14.05 27.35 19.83
C ALA A 607 13.86 27.81 21.30
N SER A 608 13.12 28.91 21.52
CA SER A 608 12.75 29.45 22.84
C SER A 608 11.73 28.60 23.61
N ASP A 609 11.00 27.70 22.93
CA ASP A 609 9.95 26.87 23.50
C ASP A 609 10.50 25.52 24.02
N ILE A 610 11.78 25.25 23.74
CA ILE A 610 12.49 24.07 24.24
C ILE A 610 13.09 24.43 25.60
N ALA A 611 12.43 24.00 26.69
CA ALA A 611 12.93 24.23 28.04
C ALA A 611 14.41 23.78 28.18
N ASP A 612 15.24 24.66 28.72
CA ASP A 612 16.59 24.29 29.16
C ASP A 612 16.48 23.15 30.18
N GLY A 613 17.16 22.04 29.93
CA GLY A 613 17.09 20.83 30.77
C GLY A 613 16.01 19.81 30.39
N ALA A 614 15.23 20.03 29.32
CA ALA A 614 14.46 18.94 28.72
C ALA A 614 15.43 17.86 28.22
N LEU A 615 15.12 16.59 28.48
CA LEU A 615 16.01 15.48 28.15
C LEU A 615 16.14 15.33 26.63
N ARG A 616 17.22 15.88 26.07
CA ARG A 616 17.54 15.83 24.64
C ARG A 616 18.24 14.52 24.33
N TYR A 617 17.47 13.44 24.28
CA TYR A 617 18.03 12.14 23.94
C TYR A 617 18.59 12.16 22.50
N GLY A 618 19.90 11.94 22.41
CA GLY A 618 20.66 12.00 21.16
C GLY A 618 21.38 13.33 20.89
N GLN A 619 21.45 14.23 21.88
CA GLN A 619 22.28 15.44 21.81
C GLN A 619 23.76 15.12 21.49
N GLU A 620 24.23 13.95 21.91
CA GLU A 620 25.56 13.37 21.64
C GLU A 620 25.83 13.09 20.15
N TRP A 621 24.80 13.03 19.31
CA TRP A 621 24.90 12.78 17.86
C TRP A 621 24.69 14.04 17.02
N SER A 622 24.38 15.16 17.67
CA SER A 622 24.13 16.47 17.05
C SER A 622 25.24 17.49 17.33
N SER A 623 26.27 17.11 18.08
CA SER A 623 27.47 17.92 18.38
C SER A 623 28.55 17.77 17.33
#